data_AF-A0A535NL25-F1
#
_entry.id   AF-A0A535NL25-F1
#
_cell.length_a   1.000
_cell.length_b   1.000
_cell.length_c   1.000
_cell.angle_alpha   90.00
_cell.angle_beta   90.00
_cell.angle_gamma   90.00
#
_symmetry.space_group_name_H-M   'P 1'
#
loop_
_entity.id
_entity.type
_entity.pdbx_description
1 polymer ?
#
loop_
_entity_poly.entity_id
_entity_poly.type
_entity_poly.pdbx_seq_one_letter_code
_entity_poly.pdbx_strand_id
1 'polypeptide(L)'
;HVHDDLLFAIRDLPRVCEHLHLPFQSGDDAILKQMRRRYTVDEYRAIIAHARNVIPDLSVSTDVIVGYPGETEEQFQRTLALLEEIKFDV
;
A
#
# COMPACT_ATOMS: atom_id res chain seq x y z
N HIS A 1 1.69 -9.16 7.79
CA HIS A 1 1.47 -9.15 6.34
C HIS A 1 0.02 -9.54 6.09
N VAL A 2 -0.54 -9.14 4.95
CA VAL A 2 -1.91 -9.50 4.55
C VAL A 2 -1.91 -11.00 4.19
N HIS A 3 -2.76 -11.79 4.84
CA HIS A 3 -2.89 -13.22 4.59
C HIS A 3 -4.10 -13.49 3.68
N ASP A 4 -4.04 -14.58 2.91
CA ASP A 4 -5.09 -14.94 1.95
C ASP A 4 -6.46 -15.12 2.61
N ASP A 5 -6.50 -15.68 3.82
CA ASP A 5 -7.76 -15.86 4.56
C ASP A 5 -8.49 -14.52 4.81
N LEU A 6 -7.74 -13.43 4.99
CA LEU A 6 -8.32 -12.08 5.13
C LEU A 6 -8.91 -11.60 3.80
N LEU A 7 -8.19 -11.80 2.69
CA LEU A 7 -8.67 -11.43 1.37
C LEU A 7 -9.92 -12.23 0.98
N PHE A 8 -9.94 -13.52 1.26
CA PHE A 8 -11.12 -14.37 1.04
C PHE A 8 -12.29 -13.96 1.93
N ALA A 9 -12.03 -13.60 3.19
CA ALA A 9 -13.09 -13.09 4.07
C ALA A 9 -13.68 -11.77 3.55
N ILE A 10 -12.85 -10.85 3.04
CA ILE A 10 -13.33 -9.60 2.42
C ILE A 10 -14.16 -9.91 1.17
N ARG A 11 -13.73 -10.88 0.33
CA ARG A 11 -14.42 -11.27 -0.90
C ARG A 11 -15.76 -11.97 -0.66
N ASP A 12 -15.79 -12.92 0.27
CA ASP A 12 -16.87 -13.93 0.35
C ASP A 12 -17.97 -13.54 1.35
N LEU A 13 -17.70 -12.62 2.29
CA LEU A 13 -18.66 -12.22 3.30
C LEU A 13 -19.51 -11.02 2.84
N PRO A 14 -20.82 -11.20 2.58
CA PRO A 14 -21.66 -10.13 2.02
C PRO A 14 -21.90 -8.94 2.96
N ARG A 15 -21.46 -9.04 4.22
CA ARG A 15 -21.53 -7.94 5.21
C ARG A 15 -20.22 -7.16 5.32
N VAL A 16 -19.18 -7.57 4.62
CA VAL A 16 -17.87 -6.92 4.57
C VAL A 16 -17.78 -6.20 3.23
N CYS A 17 -17.41 -4.92 3.26
CA CYS A 17 -17.17 -4.16 2.04
C CYS A 17 -15.80 -4.53 1.47
N GLU A 18 -15.70 -4.58 0.14
CA GLU A 18 -14.50 -4.80 -0.65
C GLU A 18 -13.56 -3.59 -0.59
N HIS A 19 -13.16 -3.19 0.62
CA HIS A 19 -12.28 -2.07 0.89
C HIS A 19 -11.09 -2.51 1.75
N LEU A 20 -9.88 -2.19 1.30
CA LEU A 20 -8.64 -2.46 2.02
C LEU A 20 -7.87 -1.16 2.28
N HIS A 21 -7.77 -0.79 3.54
CA HIS A 21 -6.89 0.28 3.99
C HIS A 21 -5.52 -0.31 4.37
N LEU A 22 -4.47 0.02 3.60
CA LEU A 22 -3.12 -0.49 3.82
C LEU A 22 -2.07 0.63 3.70
N PRO A 23 -1.57 1.16 4.82
CA PRO A 23 -0.60 2.25 4.80
C PRO A 23 0.75 1.83 4.22
N PHE A 24 1.20 2.49 3.15
CA PHE A 24 2.57 2.32 2.64
C PHE A 24 3.56 3.36 3.19
N GLN A 25 3.08 4.55 3.57
CA GLN A 25 3.82 5.62 4.27
C GLN A 25 4.90 6.35 3.46
N SER A 26 5.73 5.67 2.69
CA SER A 26 6.72 6.27 1.78
C SER A 26 7.04 5.32 0.63
N GLY A 27 7.28 5.86 -0.56
CA GLY A 27 7.66 5.08 -1.75
C GLY A 27 9.16 4.84 -1.87
N ASP A 28 9.92 5.00 -0.79
CA ASP A 28 11.37 4.80 -0.76
C ASP A 28 11.79 3.85 0.36
N ASP A 29 12.51 2.77 0.01
CA ASP A 29 12.94 1.76 0.98
C ASP A 29 13.89 2.28 2.07
N ALA A 30 14.70 3.30 1.77
CA ALA A 30 15.59 3.88 2.77
C ALA A 30 14.79 4.69 3.81
N ILE A 31 13.79 5.45 3.37
CA ILE A 31 12.85 6.13 4.26
C ILE A 31 12.02 5.13 5.07
N LEU A 32 11.47 4.08 4.43
CA LEU A 32 10.73 3.02 5.11
C LEU A 32 11.57 2.36 6.22
N LYS A 33 12.85 2.09 5.94
CA LYS A 33 13.80 1.56 6.92
C LYS A 33 14.04 2.53 8.08
N GLN A 34 14.20 3.83 7.80
CA GLN A 34 14.34 4.85 8.85
C GLN A 34 13.07 4.97 9.72
N MET A 35 11.90 4.83 9.12
CA MET A 35 10.60 4.72 9.81
C MET A 35 10.40 3.38 10.55
N ARG A 36 11.39 2.47 10.52
CA ARG A 36 11.33 1.11 11.11
C ARG A 36 10.22 0.24 10.53
N ARG A 37 9.85 0.47 9.27
CA ARG A 37 8.96 -0.44 8.54
C ARG A 37 9.73 -1.71 8.17
N ARG A 38 9.03 -2.85 8.23
CA ARG A 38 9.58 -4.20 7.96
C ARG A 38 9.06 -4.73 6.62
N TYR A 39 8.89 -3.84 5.66
CA TYR A 39 8.48 -4.14 4.30
C TYR A 39 9.17 -3.16 3.35
N THR A 40 9.24 -3.55 2.09
CA THR A 40 9.75 -2.79 0.95
C THR A 40 8.60 -2.32 0.06
N VAL A 41 8.90 -1.38 -0.84
CA VAL A 41 7.95 -0.91 -1.85
C VAL A 41 7.49 -2.07 -2.75
N ASP A 42 8.39 -2.97 -3.13
CA ASP A 42 8.05 -4.10 -4.00
C ASP A 42 7.17 -5.13 -3.29
N GLU A 43 7.40 -5.40 -2.00
CA GLU A 43 6.49 -6.23 -1.21
C GLU A 43 5.10 -5.60 -1.10
N TYR A 44 5.02 -4.28 -0.96
CA TYR A 44 3.74 -3.57 -0.97
C TYR A 44 3.02 -3.70 -2.32
N ARG A 45 3.72 -3.50 -3.43
CA ARG A 45 3.17 -3.70 -4.79
C ARG A 45 2.63 -5.11 -4.96
N ALA A 46 3.38 -6.13 -4.52
CA ALA A 46 2.97 -7.52 -4.62
C ALA A 46 1.68 -7.79 -3.82
N ILE A 47 1.55 -7.20 -2.62
CA ILE A 47 0.33 -7.31 -1.81
C ILE A 47 -0.87 -6.68 -2.53
N ILE A 48 -0.73 -5.47 -3.07
CA ILE A 48 -1.83 -4.79 -3.77
C ILE A 48 -2.23 -5.52 -5.05
N ALA A 49 -1.25 -5.98 -5.85
CA ALA A 49 -1.52 -6.74 -7.07
C ALA A 49 -2.26 -8.05 -6.77
N HIS A 50 -1.84 -8.76 -5.72
CA HIS A 50 -2.52 -9.97 -5.26
C HIS A 50 -3.94 -9.69 -4.75
N ALA A 51 -4.11 -8.65 -3.93
CA ALA A 51 -5.41 -8.28 -3.39
C ALA A 51 -6.43 -7.93 -4.49
N ARG A 52 -6.02 -7.15 -5.49
CA ARG A 52 -6.85 -6.81 -6.67
C ARG A 52 -7.17 -8.02 -7.55
N ASN A 53 -6.26 -9.00 -7.63
CA ASN A 53 -6.52 -10.25 -8.35
C ASN A 53 -7.55 -11.13 -7.61
N VAL A 54 -7.49 -11.17 -6.28
CA VAL A 54 -8.45 -11.93 -5.46
C VAL A 54 -9.82 -11.25 -5.41
N ILE A 55 -9.84 -9.92 -5.39
CA ILE A 55 -11.03 -9.07 -5.22
C ILE A 55 -11.05 -8.04 -6.37
N PRO A 56 -11.69 -8.35 -7.51
CA PRO A 56 -11.63 -7.50 -8.70
C PRO A 56 -12.12 -6.06 -8.49
N ASP A 57 -13.14 -5.87 -7.64
CA ASP A 57 -13.75 -4.57 -7.34
C ASP A 57 -13.18 -3.93 -6.05
N LEU A 58 -11.96 -4.32 -5.65
CA LEU A 58 -11.33 -3.83 -4.42
C LEU A 58 -11.02 -2.34 -4.47
N SER A 59 -11.63 -1.60 -3.55
CA SER A 59 -11.23 -0.24 -3.23
C SER A 59 -10.01 -0.25 -2.30
N VAL A 60 -8.98 0.53 -2.61
CA VAL A 60 -7.77 0.62 -1.78
C VAL A 60 -7.54 2.06 -1.30
N SER A 61 -7.32 2.21 0.01
CA SER A 61 -6.89 3.47 0.63
C SER A 61 -5.55 3.31 1.35
N THR A 62 -4.84 4.42 1.56
CA THR A 62 -3.52 4.43 2.19
C THR A 62 -3.25 5.75 2.91
N ASP A 63 -2.32 5.71 3.85
CA ASP A 63 -1.69 6.90 4.42
C ASP A 63 -0.26 7.09 3.88
N VAL A 64 0.13 8.34 3.67
CA VAL A 64 1.47 8.75 3.23
C VAL A 64 2.04 9.80 4.19
N ILE A 65 3.33 9.72 4.47
CA ILE A 65 4.08 10.73 5.22
C ILE A 65 5.06 11.38 4.25
N VAL A 66 4.94 12.70 4.10
CA VAL A 66 5.88 13.54 3.34
C VAL A 66 6.67 14.43 4.30
N GLY A 67 7.87 14.84 3.90
CA GLY A 67 8.75 15.69 4.71
C GLY A 67 9.36 14.95 5.90
N TYR A 68 9.63 13.65 5.77
CA TYR A 68 10.33 12.91 6.82
C TYR A 68 11.73 13.53 7.06
N PRO A 69 12.24 13.61 8.32
CA PRO A 69 13.56 14.19 8.57
C PRO A 69 14.67 13.51 7.76
N GLY A 70 15.22 14.24 6.79
CA GLY A 70 16.26 13.73 5.87
C GLY A 70 15.73 13.16 4.55
N GLU A 71 14.43 13.28 4.25
CA GLU A 71 13.88 12.96 2.93
C GLU A 71 14.45 13.89 1.86
N THR A 72 15.03 13.30 0.81
CA THR A 72 15.48 14.04 -0.37
C THR A 72 14.37 14.20 -1.38
N GLU A 73 14.53 15.15 -2.31
CA GLU A 73 13.59 15.35 -3.41
C GLU A 73 13.39 14.06 -4.22
N GLU A 74 14.45 13.30 -4.50
CA GLU A 74 14.34 12.05 -5.25
C GLU A 74 13.50 11.00 -4.52
N GLN A 75 13.59 10.94 -3.19
CA GLN A 75 12.80 10.01 -2.37
C GLN A 75 11.33 10.43 -2.32
N PHE A 76 11.07 11.74 -2.26
CA PHE A 76 9.73 12.28 -2.41
C PHE A 76 9.15 11.94 -3.80
N GLN A 77 9.90 12.13 -4.88
CA GLN A 77 9.47 11.77 -6.23
C GLN A 77 9.16 10.27 -6.39
N ARG A 78 9.91 9.38 -5.71
CA ARG A 78 9.58 7.95 -5.67
C ARG A 78 8.24 7.68 -5.00
N THR A 79 7.93 8.41 -3.93
CA THR A 79 6.61 8.35 -3.27
C THR A 79 5.49 8.78 -4.19
N LEU A 80 5.67 9.88 -4.94
CA LEU A 80 4.69 10.32 -5.94
C LEU A 80 4.50 9.30 -7.06
N ALA A 81 5.60 8.76 -7.60
CA ALA A 81 5.54 7.74 -8.65
C ALA A 81 4.75 6.50 -8.20
N LEU A 82 4.92 6.06 -6.95
CA LEU A 82 4.17 4.93 -6.40
C LEU A 82 2.67 5.24 -6.27
N LEU A 83 2.30 6.46 -5.88
CA LEU A 83 0.90 6.89 -5.82
C LEU A 83 0.24 6.86 -7.21
N GLU A 84 0.93 7.37 -8.22
CA GLU A 84 0.47 7.37 -9.61
C GLU A 84 0.36 5.95 -10.19
N GLU A 85 1.29 5.06 -9.83
CA GLU A 85 1.30 3.66 -10.23
C GLU A 85 0.12 2.89 -9.64
N ILE A 86 -0.09 3.01 -8.33
CA ILE A 86 -1.06 2.17 -7.63
C ILE A 86 -2.49 2.65 -7.85
N LYS A 87 -2.72 3.95 -8.08
CA LYS A 87 -4.05 4.53 -8.30
C LYS A 87 -5.02 4.14 -7.18
N PHE A 88 -4.82 4.75 -6.02
CA PHE A 88 -5.72 4.62 -4.88
C PHE A 88 -7.06 5.28 -5.15
N ASP A 89 -8.13 4.74 -4.58
CA ASP A 89 -9.49 5.20 -4.88
C ASP A 89 -9.86 6.46 -4.09
N VAL A 90 -9.53 6.51 -2.79
CA VAL A 90 -9.46 7.71 -1.92
C VAL A 90 -8.64 7.38 -0.69
#